data_AF-A0A6B0R1U5-F1
#
_entry.id   AF-A0A6B0R1U5-F1
#
_cell.length_a   1.000
_cell.length_b   1.000
_cell.length_c   1.000
_cell.angle_alpha   90.00
_cell.angle_beta   90.00
_cell.angle_gamma   90.00
#
_symmetry.space_group_name_H-M   'P 1'
#
loop_
_entity.id
_entity.type
_entity.pdbx_description
1 polymer ?
#
loop_
_entity_poly.entity_id
_entity_poly.type
_entity_poly.pdbx_seq_one_letter_code
_entity_poly.pdbx_strand_id
1 'polypeptide(L)'
;MTCHCGEDGHISGSWQFGFNGEMCLRFDSENGHWTIDHSRGRQIKEKWENDRAVTDFFKKVSMGDCRAWLQDFMVCWEKMLKTSASPTTGPPTVQSMATAIKSKSWILPMVLTSFIIFS
;
A
#
# COMPACT_ATOMS: atom_id res chain seq x y z
N MET A 1 -2.54 -6.26 -7.16
CA MET A 1 -3.29 -7.18 -6.29
C MET A 1 -2.85 -6.95 -4.86
N THR A 2 -3.79 -6.95 -3.91
CA THR A 2 -3.50 -6.92 -2.48
C THR A 2 -4.35 -7.99 -1.78
N CYS A 3 -3.74 -8.71 -0.83
CA CYS A 3 -4.46 -9.34 0.26
C CYS A 3 -4.00 -8.69 1.57
N HIS A 4 -4.90 -8.54 2.52
CA HIS A 4 -4.61 -7.86 3.78
C HIS A 4 -5.40 -8.51 4.90
N CYS A 5 -4.83 -8.47 6.09
CA CYS A 5 -5.46 -8.97 7.31
C CYS A 5 -6.08 -7.79 8.06
N GLY A 6 -7.38 -7.87 8.34
CA GLY A 6 -8.12 -6.92 9.17
C GLY A 6 -7.79 -7.07 10.65
N GLU A 7 -8.30 -6.15 11.47
CA GLU A 7 -8.12 -6.18 12.93
C GLU A 7 -8.76 -7.43 13.58
N ASP A 8 -9.81 -7.96 12.97
CA ASP A 8 -10.50 -9.19 13.36
C ASP A 8 -9.77 -10.47 12.90
N GLY A 9 -8.62 -10.34 12.23
CA GLY A 9 -7.87 -11.45 11.66
C GLY A 9 -8.44 -11.98 10.34
N HIS A 10 -9.50 -11.36 9.81
CA HIS A 10 -10.07 -11.74 8.52
C HIS A 10 -9.17 -11.28 7.39
N ILE A 11 -8.98 -12.14 6.38
CA ILE A 11 -8.14 -11.82 5.22
C ILE A 11 -9.02 -11.55 4.02
N SER A 12 -8.94 -10.32 3.52
CA SER A 12 -9.65 -9.86 2.33
C SER A 12 -8.68 -9.54 1.19
N GLY A 13 -9.18 -9.67 -0.04
CA GLY A 13 -8.40 -9.51 -1.26
C GLY A 13 -9.02 -8.50 -2.22
N SER A 14 -8.18 -7.71 -2.90
CA SER A 14 -8.63 -6.80 -3.95
C SER A 14 -7.64 -6.68 -5.10
N TRP A 15 -8.16 -6.32 -6.27
CA TRP A 15 -7.39 -5.99 -7.45
C TRP A 15 -7.68 -4.55 -7.84
N GLN A 16 -6.64 -3.82 -8.17
CA GLN A 16 -6.66 -2.39 -8.45
C GLN A 16 -5.98 -2.19 -9.79
N PHE A 17 -6.68 -1.56 -10.73
CA PHE A 17 -6.23 -1.34 -12.10
C PHE A 17 -6.17 0.16 -12.36
N GLY A 18 -5.01 0.61 -12.82
CA GLY A 18 -4.78 2.02 -13.15
C GLY A 18 -4.35 2.21 -14.59
N PHE A 19 -4.55 3.42 -15.09
CA PHE A 19 -4.11 3.88 -16.40
C PHE A 19 -3.41 5.24 -16.21
N ASN A 20 -2.18 5.38 -16.72
CA ASN A 20 -1.35 6.57 -16.53
C ASN A 20 -1.18 7.01 -15.06
N GLY A 21 -1.07 6.05 -14.13
CA GLY A 21 -0.91 6.31 -12.70
C GLY A 21 -2.21 6.63 -11.96
N GLU A 22 -3.34 6.79 -12.67
CA GLU A 22 -4.66 6.99 -12.07
C GLU A 22 -5.39 5.67 -11.91
N MET A 23 -5.86 5.40 -10.70
CA MET A 23 -6.76 4.31 -10.38
C MET A 23 -8.08 4.44 -11.15
N CYS A 24 -8.46 3.40 -11.87
CA CYS A 24 -9.63 3.42 -12.76
C CYS A 24 -10.68 2.38 -12.40
N LEU A 25 -10.26 1.21 -11.90
CA LEU A 25 -11.15 0.10 -11.63
C LEU A 25 -10.62 -0.73 -10.47
N ARG A 26 -11.53 -1.16 -9.59
CA ARG A 26 -11.25 -2.05 -8.48
C ARG A 26 -12.15 -3.27 -8.54
N PHE A 27 -11.58 -4.45 -8.28
CA PHE A 27 -12.31 -5.69 -8.07
C PHE A 27 -12.10 -6.15 -6.63
N ASP A 28 -13.20 -6.28 -5.89
CA ASP A 28 -13.23 -6.88 -4.57
C ASP A 28 -13.36 -8.40 -4.73
N SER A 29 -12.35 -9.14 -4.26
CA SER A 29 -12.31 -10.60 -4.44
C SER A 29 -13.20 -11.35 -3.45
N GLU A 30 -13.62 -10.70 -2.37
CA GLU A 30 -14.44 -11.32 -1.34
C GLU A 30 -15.89 -11.47 -1.83
N ASN A 31 -16.49 -10.36 -2.27
CA ASN A 31 -17.85 -10.35 -2.80
C ASN A 31 -17.92 -10.47 -4.33
N GLY A 32 -16.81 -10.27 -5.05
CA GLY A 32 -16.76 -10.29 -6.51
C GLY A 32 -17.27 -8.99 -7.16
N HIS A 33 -17.38 -7.90 -6.41
CA HIS A 33 -17.92 -6.63 -6.89
C HIS A 33 -16.85 -5.79 -7.60
N TRP A 34 -17.29 -5.08 -8.63
CA TRP A 34 -16.46 -4.19 -9.43
C TRP A 34 -16.83 -2.73 -9.15
N THR A 35 -15.87 -1.92 -8.72
CA THR A 35 -16.04 -0.49 -8.46
C THR A 35 -15.25 0.31 -9.49
N ILE A 36 -15.93 1.21 -10.22
CA ILE A 36 -15.30 2.14 -11.16
C ILE A 36 -14.87 3.39 -10.40
N ASP A 37 -13.58 3.68 -10.37
CA ASP A 37 -13.03 4.88 -9.75
C ASP A 37 -12.89 6.03 -10.77
N HIS A 38 -12.65 5.70 -12.04
CA HIS A 38 -12.51 6.67 -13.13
C HIS A 38 -13.14 6.15 -14.42
N SER A 39 -13.62 7.05 -15.29
CA SER A 39 -14.39 6.70 -16.50
C SER A 39 -13.72 5.68 -17.42
N ARG A 40 -12.38 5.69 -17.49
CA ARG A 40 -11.56 4.72 -18.24
C ARG A 40 -11.75 3.27 -17.76
N GLY A 41 -12.11 3.04 -16.49
CA GLY A 41 -12.36 1.71 -15.94
C GLY A 41 -13.64 1.06 -16.45
N ARG A 42 -14.58 1.85 -17.01
CA ARG A 42 -15.87 1.35 -17.51
C ARG A 42 -15.71 0.29 -18.60
N GLN A 43 -14.86 0.56 -19.59
CA GLN A 43 -14.63 -0.37 -20.70
C GLN A 43 -14.02 -1.70 -20.23
N ILE A 44 -13.12 -1.64 -19.24
CA ILE A 44 -12.51 -2.84 -18.66
C ILE A 44 -13.56 -3.64 -17.88
N LYS A 45 -14.38 -2.96 -17.06
CA LYS A 45 -15.48 -3.60 -16.33
C LYS A 45 -16.46 -4.29 -17.27
N GLU A 46 -16.92 -3.62 -18.33
CA GLU A 46 -17.85 -4.20 -19.31
C GLU A 46 -17.32 -5.50 -19.94
N LYS A 47 -16.00 -5.58 -20.17
CA LYS A 47 -15.35 -6.77 -20.72
C LYS A 47 -15.20 -7.90 -19.70
N TRP A 48 -14.89 -7.58 -18.45
CA TRP A 48 -14.45 -8.56 -17.45
C TRP A 48 -15.52 -8.97 -16.43
N GLU A 49 -16.54 -8.14 -16.20
CA GLU A 49 -17.57 -8.38 -15.17
C GLU A 49 -18.36 -9.68 -15.41
N ASN A 50 -18.60 -10.03 -16.67
CA ASN A 50 -19.28 -11.27 -17.04
C ASN A 50 -18.32 -12.41 -17.43
N ASP A 51 -17.01 -12.16 -17.40
CA ASP A 51 -16.00 -13.17 -17.66
C ASP A 51 -15.69 -13.94 -16.37
N ARG A 52 -16.24 -15.15 -16.29
CA ARG A 52 -16.02 -16.03 -15.14
C ARG A 52 -14.56 -16.45 -14.98
N ALA A 53 -13.82 -16.66 -16.07
CA ALA A 53 -12.42 -17.07 -15.97
C ALA A 53 -11.56 -15.97 -15.33
N VAL A 54 -11.83 -14.72 -15.68
CA VAL A 54 -11.17 -13.55 -15.08
C VAL A 54 -11.52 -13.43 -13.59
N THR A 55 -12.81 -13.52 -13.25
CA THR A 55 -13.29 -13.42 -11.86
C THR A 55 -12.73 -14.55 -11.00
N ASP A 56 -12.77 -15.78 -11.49
CA ASP A 56 -12.26 -16.98 -10.78
C ASP A 56 -10.75 -16.89 -10.60
N PHE A 57 -10.02 -16.40 -11.60
CA PHE A 57 -8.58 -16.16 -11.48
C PHE A 57 -8.27 -15.18 -10.35
N PHE A 58 -8.93 -14.01 -10.34
CA PHE A 58 -8.70 -13.02 -9.29
C PHE A 58 -9.00 -13.56 -7.91
N LYS A 59 -10.12 -14.28 -7.75
CA LYS A 59 -10.50 -14.92 -6.48
C LYS A 59 -9.50 -15.98 -6.05
N LYS A 60 -9.09 -16.87 -6.96
CA LYS A 60 -8.15 -17.95 -6.67
C LYS A 60 -6.83 -17.41 -6.16
N VAL A 61 -6.27 -16.39 -6.81
CA VAL A 61 -4.96 -15.86 -6.44
C VAL A 61 -5.04 -15.04 -5.14
N SER A 62 -6.04 -14.16 -4.98
CA SER A 62 -6.10 -13.27 -3.81
C SER A 62 -6.68 -13.92 -2.56
N MET A 63 -7.69 -14.79 -2.70
CA MET A 63 -8.34 -15.48 -1.59
C MET A 63 -7.78 -16.89 -1.34
N GLY A 64 -7.02 -17.45 -2.28
CA GLY A 64 -6.27 -18.69 -2.12
C GLY A 64 -4.81 -18.43 -1.80
N ASP A 65 -3.98 -18.29 -2.85
CA ASP A 65 -2.52 -18.27 -2.73
C ASP A 65 -2.01 -17.13 -1.82
N CYS A 66 -2.49 -15.91 -2.04
CA CYS A 66 -2.08 -14.74 -1.25
C CYS A 66 -2.53 -14.88 0.21
N ARG A 67 -3.76 -15.36 0.45
CA ARG A 67 -4.29 -15.59 1.79
C ARG A 67 -3.45 -16.59 2.55
N ALA A 68 -3.16 -17.75 1.97
CA ALA A 68 -2.35 -18.79 2.60
C ALA A 68 -0.96 -18.26 2.95
N TRP A 69 -0.32 -17.57 2.00
CA TRP A 69 0.99 -16.97 2.23
C TRP A 69 0.97 -15.91 3.36
N LEU A 70 -0.05 -15.05 3.39
CA LEU A 70 -0.17 -14.01 4.42
C LEU A 70 -0.40 -14.63 5.81
N GLN A 71 -1.18 -15.70 5.91
CA GLN A 71 -1.37 -16.44 7.17
C GLN A 71 -0.06 -16.99 7.71
N ASP A 72 0.70 -17.68 6.86
CA ASP A 72 2.01 -18.24 7.24
C ASP A 72 2.99 -17.14 7.66
N PHE A 73 3.03 -16.04 6.90
CA PHE A 73 3.87 -14.89 7.22
C PHE A 73 3.52 -14.29 8.60
N MET A 74 2.23 -14.11 8.90
CA MET A 74 1.79 -13.57 10.19
C MET A 74 2.19 -14.46 11.37
N VAL A 75 2.08 -15.78 11.24
CA VAL A 75 2.51 -16.73 12.28
C VAL A 75 4.01 -16.62 12.53
N CYS A 76 4.82 -16.54 11.47
CA CYS A 76 6.26 -16.35 11.59
C CYS A 76 6.61 -15.00 12.23
N TRP A 77 5.93 -13.93 11.81
CA TRP A 77 6.12 -12.59 12.34
C TRP A 77 5.81 -12.50 13.84
N GLU A 78 4.69 -13.09 14.28
CA GLU A 78 4.31 -13.13 15.69
C GLU A 78 5.35 -13.86 16.54
N LYS A 79 5.90 -14.97 16.04
CA LYS A 79 7.00 -15.69 16.70
C LYS A 79 8.24 -14.80 16.83
N MET A 80 8.63 -14.10 15.77
CA MET A 80 9.77 -13.17 15.80
C MET A 80 9.57 -12.04 16.81
N LEU A 81 8.38 -11.43 16.86
CA LEU A 81 8.05 -10.38 17.83
C LEU A 81 8.11 -10.88 19.27
N LYS A 82 7.63 -12.09 19.54
CA LYS A 82 7.70 -12.72 20.87
C LYS A 82 9.13 -13.04 21.29
N THR A 83 10.01 -13.39 20.34
CA THR A 83 11.45 -13.62 20.61
C THR A 83 12.23 -12.32 20.78
N SER A 84 11.77 -11.20 20.19
CA SER A 84 12.41 -9.89 20.27
C SER A 84 12.19 -9.16 21.62
N ALA A 85 12.07 -9.88 22.73
CA ALA A 85 11.80 -9.28 24.04
C ALA A 85 12.88 -8.24 24.44
N SER A 86 12.38 -7.02 24.63
CA SER A 86 12.90 -5.83 25.32
C SER A 86 14.12 -5.11 24.72
N PRO A 87 13.96 -3.87 24.22
CA PRO A 87 15.06 -2.90 24.25
C PRO A 87 15.51 -2.79 25.71
N THR A 88 16.77 -3.14 26.00
CA THR A 88 17.36 -2.85 27.29
C THR A 88 17.18 -1.35 27.56
N THR A 89 16.36 -1.01 28.56
CA THR A 89 16.27 0.33 29.15
C THR A 89 17.59 0.62 29.86
N GLY A 90 18.65 0.84 29.08
CA GLY A 90 19.75 1.68 29.54
C GLY A 90 19.24 3.12 29.53
N PRO A 91 19.56 3.93 30.56
CA PRO A 91 19.12 5.32 30.58
C PRO A 91 19.57 6.02 29.29
N PRO A 92 18.67 6.75 28.60
CA PRO A 92 19.12 7.62 27.53
C PRO A 92 19.98 8.70 28.20
N THR A 93 21.29 8.62 28.02
CA THR A 93 22.12 9.81 28.19
C THR A 93 21.73 10.77 27.07
N VAL A 94 20.70 11.57 27.36
CA VAL A 94 20.33 12.74 26.57
C VAL A 94 21.51 13.70 26.65
N GLN A 95 22.44 13.60 25.71
CA GLN A 95 23.23 14.76 25.32
C GLN A 95 22.46 15.47 24.21
N SER A 96 21.47 16.24 24.64
CA SER A 96 20.93 17.33 23.83
C SER A 96 22.04 18.38 23.70
N MET A 97 22.92 18.21 22.72
CA MET A 97 23.60 19.35 22.12
C MET A 97 22.68 19.87 21.04
N ALA A 98 21.80 20.78 21.43
CA ALA A 98 21.13 21.69 20.53
C ALA A 98 22.21 22.57 19.86
N THR A 99 22.85 22.04 18.83
CA THR A 99 23.59 22.87 17.90
C THR A 99 22.52 23.51 17.02
N ALA A 100 22.27 24.80 17.24
CA ALA A 100 21.41 25.59 16.38
C ALA A 100 21.94 25.51 14.95
N ILE A 101 21.37 24.61 14.14
CA ILE A 101 21.58 24.60 12.71
C ILE A 101 20.89 25.86 12.21
N LYS A 102 21.66 26.94 12.05
CA LYS A 102 21.25 28.10 11.26
C LYS A 102 20.89 27.57 9.88
N SER A 103 19.60 27.38 9.66
CA SER A 103 19.02 27.13 8.34
C SER A 103 19.62 28.14 7.38
N LYS A 104 20.45 27.64 6.47
CA LYS A 104 21.21 28.45 5.53
C LYS A 104 20.18 29.11 4.61
N SER A 105 20.00 30.42 4.80
CA SER A 105 19.09 31.35 4.09
C SER A 105 19.24 31.39 2.55
N TRP A 106 19.95 30.43 1.96
CA TRP A 106 20.27 30.33 0.53
C TRP A 106 19.33 29.38 -0.24
N ILE A 107 18.37 28.71 0.41
CA ILE A 107 17.43 27.84 -0.33
C ILE A 107 16.34 28.67 -1.05
N LEU A 108 16.02 29.87 -0.54
CA LEU A 108 14.99 30.74 -1.12
C LEU A 108 15.33 31.33 -2.51
N PRO A 109 16.58 31.75 -2.82
CA PRO A 109 16.90 32.28 -4.15
C PRO A 109 16.91 31.23 -5.26
N MET A 110 17.24 29.96 -4.95
CA MET A 110 17.42 28.92 -5.96
C MET A 110 16.09 28.44 -6.56
N VAL A 111 15.03 28.43 -5.75
CA VAL A 111 13.66 28.09 -6.20
C VAL A 111 13.10 29.19 -7.11
N LEU A 112 13.39 30.46 -6.83
CA LEU A 112 12.87 31.58 -7.62
C LEU A 112 13.44 31.60 -9.05
N THR A 113 14.71 31.22 -9.23
CA THR A 113 15.35 31.22 -10.55
C THR A 113 14.84 30.14 -11.49
N SER A 114 14.38 28.99 -10.96
CA SER A 114 13.83 27.92 -11.79
C SER A 114 12.48 28.29 -12.42
N PHE A 115 11.66 29.12 -11.78
CA PHE A 115 10.37 29.54 -12.33
C PHE A 115 10.50 30.53 -13.49
N ILE A 116 11.57 31.34 -13.51
CA ILE A 116 11.83 32.32 -14.56
C ILE A 116 12.34 31.65 -15.85
N ILE A 117 12.99 30.48 -15.76
CA ILE A 117 13.52 29.76 -16.93
C ILE A 117 12.43 29.00 -17.71
N PHE A 118 11.28 28.73 -17.09
CA PHE A 118 10.16 27.99 -17.68
C PHE A 118 8.93 28.87 -18.01
N SER A 119 9.08 30.20 -18.10
CA SER A 119 8.03 31.12 -18.59
C SER A 119 8.39 31.73 -19.93
#